data_AF-L8LKM3-F1
#
_entry.id   AF-L8LKM3-F1
#
_cell.length_a   1.000
_cell.length_b   1.000
_cell.length_c   1.000
_cell.angle_alpha   90.00
_cell.angle_beta   90.00
_cell.angle_gamma   90.00
#
_symmetry.space_group_name_H-M   'P 1'
#
loop_
_entity.id
_entity.type
_entity.pdbx_description
1 polymer ?
#
loop_
_entity_poly.entity_id
_entity_poly.type
_entity_poly.pdbx_seq_one_letter_code
_entity_poly.pdbx_strand_id
1 'polypeptide(L)' 'MSNSLTQWQCLLKNLEEWRGSFTSISAEGEIINNTSAVAFLEGREHN' A
#
# COMPACT_ATOMS: atom_id res chain seq x y z
N MET A 1 -3.27 27.68 -12.90
CA MET A 1 -2.18 27.10 -12.09
C MET A 1 -2.41 25.59 -12.04
N SER A 2 -1.41 24.79 -12.38
CA SER A 2 -1.48 23.33 -12.26
C SER A 2 -1.55 22.95 -10.79
N ASN A 3 -2.67 22.37 -10.35
CA ASN A 3 -2.87 21.96 -8.96
C ASN A 3 -2.25 20.56 -8.74
N SER A 4 -0.96 20.44 -9.03
CA SER A 4 -0.21 19.20 -8.90
C SER A 4 0.16 18.96 -7.44
N LEU A 5 -0.25 17.80 -6.91
CA LEU A 5 0.09 17.36 -5.56
C LEU A 5 1.59 17.14 -5.44
N THR A 6 2.12 17.38 -4.23
CA THR A 6 3.48 16.93 -3.89
C THR A 6 3.52 15.41 -3.76
N GLN A 7 4.71 14.82 -3.89
CA GLN A 7 4.89 13.37 -3.70
C GLN A 7 4.46 12.93 -2.28
N TRP A 8 4.69 13.77 -1.27
CA TRP A 8 4.22 13.54 0.09
C TRP A 8 2.69 13.48 0.16
N GLN A 9 2.01 14.46 -0.45
CA GLN A 9 0.54 14.47 -0.52
C GLN A 9 -0.01 13.26 -1.28
N CYS A 10 0.71 12.71 -2.26
CA CYS A 10 0.34 11.46 -2.92
C CYS A 10 0.46 10.24 -1.99
N LEU A 11 1.52 10.15 -1.17
CA LEU A 11 1.69 9.08 -0.19
C LEU A 11 0.59 9.11 0.87
N LEU A 12 0.28 10.29 1.42
CA LEU A 12 -0.72 10.46 2.48
C LEU A 12 -2.14 10.03 2.07
N LYS A 13 -2.43 9.87 0.78
CA LYS A 13 -3.69 9.28 0.31
C LYS A 13 -3.87 7.81 0.68
N ASN A 14 -2.81 7.13 1.13
CA ASN A 14 -2.84 5.73 1.53
C ASN A 14 -2.95 5.53 3.05
N LEU A 15 -3.13 6.62 3.83
CA LEU A 15 -3.32 6.53 5.28
C LEU A 15 -4.66 5.87 5.60
N GLU A 16 -4.61 4.60 5.97
CA GLU A 16 -5.74 3.80 6.45
C GLU A 16 -5.26 2.37 6.78
N GLU A 17 -6.21 1.50 7.10
CA GLU A 17 -6.02 0.06 7.20
C GLU A 17 -6.25 -0.61 5.84
N TRP A 18 -5.25 -1.36 5.38
CA TRP A 18 -5.30 -2.18 4.17
C TRP A 18 -5.37 -3.65 4.54
N ARG A 19 -6.44 -4.34 4.11
CA ARG A 19 -6.63 -5.78 4.30
C ARG A 19 -6.44 -6.53 2.99
N GLY A 20 -5.64 -7.58 2.99
CA GLY A 20 -5.39 -8.38 1.80
C GLY A 20 -4.49 -9.57 2.06
N SER A 21 -3.66 -9.91 1.07
CA SER A 21 -2.67 -10.98 1.17
C SER A 21 -1.38 -10.65 0.42
N PHE A 22 -0.26 -11.13 0.93
CA PHE A 22 0.96 -11.26 0.15
C PHE A 22 0.94 -12.60 -0.59
N THR A 23 0.97 -12.54 -1.92
CA THR A 23 0.96 -13.73 -2.78
C THR A 23 2.29 -13.83 -3.53
N SER A 24 3.00 -14.92 -3.35
CA SER A 24 4.18 -15.25 -4.15
C SER A 24 3.74 -16.05 -5.37
N ILE A 25 4.18 -15.62 -6.55
CA ILE A 25 3.83 -16.22 -7.84
C ILE A 25 5.14 -16.61 -8.55
N SER A 26 5.19 -17.78 -9.19
CA SER A 26 6.32 -18.20 -10.03
C SER A 26 6.41 -17.36 -11.30
N ALA A 27 7.52 -17.50 -12.05
CA ALA A 27 7.66 -16.82 -13.34
C ALA A 27 6.61 -17.31 -14.36
N GLU A 28 6.14 -18.54 -14.20
CA GLU A 28 5.13 -19.20 -15.04
C GLU A 28 3.69 -18.82 -14.63
N GLY A 29 3.52 -18.04 -13.56
CA GLY A 29 2.22 -17.57 -13.09
C GLY A 29 1.56 -18.46 -12.04
N GLU A 30 2.25 -19.46 -11.49
CA GLU A 30 1.70 -20.36 -10.48
C GLU A 30 1.81 -19.76 -9.07
N ILE A 31 0.78 -19.92 -8.24
CA ILE A 31 0.82 -19.45 -6.84
C ILE A 31 1.72 -20.40 -6.03
N ILE A 32 2.79 -19.86 -5.47
CA ILE A 32 3.74 -20.58 -4.61
C ILE A 32 3.31 -20.49 -3.14
N ASN A 33 2.86 -19.31 -2.71
CA ASN A 33 2.42 -19.07 -1.34
C ASN A 33 1.39 -17.94 -1.30
N ASN A 34 0.49 -17.97 -0.31
CA ASN A 34 -0.41 -16.87 0.00
C ASN A 34 -0.47 -16.69 1.52
N THR A 35 -0.21 -15.47 1.98
CA THR A 35 -0.26 -15.10 3.40
C THR A 35 -1.19 -13.92 3.58
N SER A 36 -2.29 -14.12 4.31
CA SER A 36 -3.20 -13.03 4.68
C SER A 36 -2.49 -12.01 5.56
N ALA A 37 -2.75 -10.72 5.31
CA ALA A 37 -2.10 -9.63 6.02
C ALA A 37 -3.03 -8.41 6.17
N VAL A 38 -2.74 -7.63 7.21
CA VAL A 38 -3.30 -6.30 7.43
C VAL A 38 -2.14 -5.33 7.60
N ALA A 39 -2.15 -4.23 6.85
CA ALA A 39 -1.17 -3.16 6.92
C ALA A 39 -1.84 -1.87 7.34
N PHE A 40 -1.28 -1.17 8.32
CA PHE A 40 -1.81 0.10 8.82
C PHE A 40 -0.83 1.22 8.46
N LEU A 41 -1.31 2.22 7.73
CA LEU A 41 -0.59 3.46 7.52
C LEU A 41 -1.27 4.57 8.33
N GLU A 42 -0.54 5.12 9.28
CA GLU A 42 -0.98 6.23 10.13
C GLU A 42 -0.02 7.42 10.01
N GLY A 43 -0.58 8.63 9.95
CA GLY A 43 0.19 9.87 10.09
C GLY A 43 0.38 10.19 11.57
N ARG A 44 1.57 10.64 11.96
CA ARG A 44 1.86 11.08 13.34
C ARG A 44 2.42 12.49 13.32
N GLU A 45 2.12 13.32 14.32
CA GLU A 45 2.69 14.67 14.48
C GLU A 45 2.67 15.55 13.21
N HIS A 46 1.46 15.90 12.72
CA HIS A 46 1.24 16.63 11.44
C HIS A 46 1.49 15.81 10.15
N ASN A 47 1.45 14.47 10.28
CA ASN A 47 1.73 13.44 9.28
C ASN A 47 3.20 13.17 9.04
#